data_AF-A0A3S5JIT4-F1
#
_entry.id   AF-A0A3S5JIT4-F1
#
_cell.length_a   1.000
_cell.length_b   1.000
_cell.length_c   1.000
_cell.angle_alpha   90.00
_cell.angle_beta   90.00
_cell.angle_gamma   90.00
#
_symmetry.space_group_name_H-M   'P 1'
#
loop_
_entity.id
_entity.type
_entity.pdbx_description
1 polymer ?
#
loop_
_entity_poly.entity_id
_entity_poly.type
_entity_poly.pdbx_seq_one_letter_code
_entity_poly.pdbx_strand_id
1 'polypeptide(L)'
;MSDVLVDALRDLLEASIDCWALEVAIDQSSVDDHIHIEADGTARLKIYRAPDNLPFRWVVEINERKRTAASISGVLRVVRQTLAPSYQPYQLTIAPSPGYSA
;
A
#
# COMPACT_ATOMS: atom_id res chain seq x y z
N MET A 1 -5.83 -4.77 19.35
CA MET A 1 -6.68 -4.82 18.12
C MET A 1 -5.98 -4.15 16.95
N SER A 2 -5.11 -3.16 17.19
CA SER A 2 -4.16 -2.61 16.20
C SER A 2 -3.29 -3.69 15.57
N ASP A 3 -2.73 -4.58 16.39
CA ASP A 3 -1.68 -5.51 15.99
C ASP A 3 -2.22 -6.52 14.97
N VAL A 4 -3.41 -7.07 15.24
CA VAL A 4 -4.12 -7.99 14.32
C VAL A 4 -4.35 -7.38 12.93
N LEU A 5 -4.59 -6.07 12.85
CA LEU A 5 -4.81 -5.39 11.56
C LEU A 5 -3.50 -5.11 10.83
N VAL A 6 -2.41 -4.87 11.56
CA VAL A 6 -1.06 -4.72 11.00
C VAL A 6 -0.56 -6.08 10.50
N ASP A 7 -0.77 -7.14 11.27
CA ASP A 7 -0.42 -8.52 10.87
C ASP A 7 -1.21 -8.93 9.63
N ALA A 8 -2.53 -8.70 9.60
CA ALA A 8 -3.33 -8.99 8.41
C ALA A 8 -2.92 -8.16 7.18
N LEU A 9 -2.46 -6.92 7.38
CA LEU A 9 -1.90 -6.12 6.28
C LEU A 9 -0.57 -6.71 5.80
N ARG A 10 0.29 -7.16 6.71
CA ARG A 10 1.56 -7.82 6.37
C ARG A 10 1.32 -9.08 5.55
N ASP A 11 0.45 -9.98 6.02
CA ASP A 11 0.11 -11.21 5.30
C ASP A 11 -0.43 -10.91 3.89
N LEU A 12 -1.27 -9.88 3.77
CA LEU A 12 -1.79 -9.45 2.48
C LEU A 12 -0.71 -8.85 1.58
N LEU A 13 0.26 -8.12 2.13
CA LEU A 13 1.39 -7.58 1.37
C LEU A 13 2.28 -8.71 0.85
N GLU A 14 2.61 -9.70 1.68
CA GLU A 14 3.37 -10.90 1.29
C GLU A 14 2.66 -11.60 0.11
N ALA A 15 1.39 -11.96 0.28
CA ALA A 15 0.62 -12.62 -0.77
C ALA A 15 0.48 -11.78 -2.06
N SER A 16 0.36 -10.45 -1.92
CA SER A 16 0.26 -9.55 -3.07
C SER A 16 1.57 -9.45 -3.83
N ILE A 17 2.70 -9.38 -3.12
CA ILE A 17 4.04 -9.31 -3.68
C ILE A 17 4.38 -10.59 -4.45
N ASP A 18 4.04 -11.75 -3.90
CA ASP A 18 4.16 -13.03 -4.58
C ASP A 18 3.33 -13.05 -5.88
N CYS A 19 2.07 -12.62 -5.81
CA CYS A 19 1.17 -12.51 -6.97
C CYS A 19 1.72 -11.56 -8.05
N TRP A 20 2.46 -10.55 -7.64
CA TRP A 20 3.09 -9.56 -8.50
C TRP A 20 4.43 -9.99 -9.08
N ALA A 21 4.95 -11.15 -8.66
CA ALA A 21 6.26 -11.69 -9.01
C ALA A 21 7.39 -10.67 -8.78
N LEU A 22 7.36 -10.00 -7.62
CA LEU A 22 8.40 -9.07 -7.21
C LEU A 22 9.32 -9.70 -6.16
N GLU A 23 10.63 -9.59 -6.36
CA GLU A 23 11.62 -10.00 -5.37
C GLU A 23 11.87 -8.84 -4.41
N VAL A 24 11.20 -8.86 -3.25
CA VAL A 24 11.36 -7.87 -2.19
C VAL A 24 11.35 -8.53 -0.82
N ALA A 25 12.09 -7.96 0.12
CA ALA A 25 12.06 -8.37 1.52
C ALA A 25 10.98 -7.58 2.27
N ILE A 26 10.22 -8.28 3.12
CA ILE A 26 9.27 -7.66 4.05
C ILE A 26 9.73 -7.99 5.47
N ASP A 27 9.79 -6.97 6.33
CA ASP A 27 10.09 -7.10 7.75
C ASP A 27 9.08 -6.27 8.56
N GLN A 28 8.86 -6.64 9.82
CA GLN A 28 7.98 -5.92 10.73
C GLN A 28 8.76 -5.50 11.96
N SER A 29 8.79 -4.20 12.24
CA SER A 29 9.36 -3.68 13.47
C SER A 29 8.48 -4.07 14.65
N SER A 30 9.03 -4.87 15.56
CA SER A 30 8.37 -5.27 16.80
C SER A 30 8.22 -4.12 17.83
N VAL A 31 8.80 -2.95 17.56
CA VAL A 31 8.82 -1.80 18.49
C VAL A 31 7.80 -0.74 18.11
N ASP A 32 7.56 -0.54 16.81
CA ASP A 32 6.78 0.60 16.31
C ASP A 32 5.55 0.19 15.47
N ASP A 33 5.24 -1.11 15.35
CA ASP A 33 4.18 -1.65 14.48
C ASP A 33 4.27 -1.18 13.02
N HIS A 34 5.50 -0.98 12.56
CA HIS A 34 5.81 -0.53 11.22
C HIS A 34 6.16 -1.72 10.33
N ILE A 35 5.52 -1.82 9.17
CA ILE A 35 5.91 -2.78 8.13
C ILE A 35 6.95 -2.12 7.23
N HIS A 36 8.09 -2.77 7.06
CA HIS A 36 9.17 -2.35 6.19
C HIS A 36 9.19 -3.22 4.94
N ILE A 37 9.36 -2.61 3.78
CA ILE A 37 9.55 -3.32 2.51
C ILE A 37 10.82 -2.77 1.86
N GLU A 38 11.72 -3.67 1.49
CA GLU A 38 12.98 -3.34 0.82
C GLU A 38 13.07 -4.11 -0.50
N ALA A 39 13.23 -3.36 -1.59
CA ALA A 39 13.44 -3.89 -2.93
C ALA A 39 14.85 -3.54 -3.37
N ASP A 40 15.72 -4.55 -3.53
CA ASP A 40 17.13 -4.50 -3.96
C ASP A 40 17.66 -3.10 -4.34
N GLY A 41 17.93 -2.29 -3.32
CA GLY A 41 18.50 -0.93 -3.45
C GLY A 41 17.64 0.12 -4.19
N THR A 42 16.44 -0.22 -4.65
CA THR A 42 15.59 0.62 -5.52
C THR A 42 14.59 1.45 -4.70
N ALA A 43 13.98 0.85 -3.68
CA ALA A 43 13.02 1.52 -2.83
C ALA A 43 12.99 0.92 -1.44
N ARG A 44 12.98 1.80 -0.43
CA ARG A 44 12.67 1.45 0.95
C ARG A 44 11.34 2.07 1.33
N LEU A 45 10.39 1.21 1.70
CA LEU A 45 9.07 1.62 2.13
C LEU A 45 8.89 1.34 3.61
N LYS A 46 8.16 2.24 4.27
CA LYS A 46 7.71 2.10 5.64
C LYS A 46 6.22 2.38 5.70
N ILE A 47 5.44 1.41 6.20
CA ILE A 47 3.99 1.46 6.23
C ILE A 47 3.53 1.41 7.67
N TYR A 48 2.66 2.35 8.04
CA TYR A 48 2.19 2.48 9.40
C TYR A 48 0.82 3.14 9.48
N ARG A 49 0.17 3.00 10.64
CA ARG A 49 -1.12 3.64 10.89
C ARG A 49 -0.95 5.15 10.95
N ALA A 50 -1.82 5.87 10.24
CA ALA A 50 -1.88 7.31 10.39
C ALA A 50 -2.38 7.67 11.81
N PRO A 51 -1.95 8.82 12.36
CA PRO A 51 -2.54 9.36 13.58
C PRO A 51 -4.07 9.47 13.49
N ASP A 52 -4.78 9.15 14.59
CA ASP A 52 -6.25 9.06 14.62
C ASP A 52 -6.97 10.38 14.32
N ASN A 53 -6.25 11.51 14.34
CA ASN A 53 -6.78 12.82 14.00
C ASN A 53 -6.75 13.14 12.49
N LEU A 54 -6.35 12.19 11.64
CA LEU A 54 -6.33 12.36 10.18
C LEU A 54 -7.45 11.57 9.50
N PRO A 55 -7.97 12.05 8.35
CA PRO A 55 -9.00 11.32 7.59
C PRO A 55 -8.47 10.07 6.88
N PHE A 56 -7.14 9.86 6.90
CA PHE A 56 -6.46 8.72 6.29
C PHE A 56 -6.17 7.67 7.34
N ARG A 57 -6.16 6.39 6.94
CA ARG A 57 -5.91 5.28 7.88
C ARG A 57 -4.45 4.83 7.91
N TRP A 58 -3.71 5.12 6.84
CA TRP A 58 -2.37 4.61 6.64
C TRP A 58 -1.44 5.68 6.07
N VAL A 59 -0.17 5.60 6.45
CA VAL A 59 0.93 6.33 5.85
C VAL A 59 1.89 5.33 5.23
N VAL A 60 2.30 5.63 4.00
CA VAL A 60 3.35 4.91 3.26
C VAL A 60 4.48 5.90 3.02
N GLU A 61 5.58 5.73 3.71
CA GLU A 61 6.79 6.52 3.53
C GLU A 61 7.71 5.80 2.54
N ILE A 62 8.15 6.50 1.50
CA ILE A 62 8.95 5.99 0.38
C ILE A 62 10.18 6.86 0.26
N ASN A 63 11.37 6.34 0.59
CA ASN A 63 12.62 7.11 0.56
C ASN A 63 12.41 8.54 1.16
N GLU A 64 11.84 8.60 2.38
CA GLU A 64 11.51 9.81 3.15
C GLU A 64 10.29 10.63 2.66
N ARG A 65 9.69 10.29 1.52
CA ARG A 65 8.46 10.93 1.02
C ARG A 65 7.22 10.23 1.53
N LYS A 66 6.33 10.97 2.19
CA LYS A 66 5.09 10.44 2.74
C LYS A 66 3.94 10.47 1.72
N ARG A 67 3.26 9.35 1.59
CA ARG A 67 1.97 9.18 0.89
C ARG A 67 0.94 8.72 1.91
N THR A 68 -0.29 9.21 1.79
CA THR A 68 -1.40 8.77 2.64
C THR A 68 -2.33 7.85 1.87
N ALA A 69 -2.89 6.87 2.56
CA ALA A 69 -3.90 5.98 2.01
C ALA A 69 -5.10 5.86 2.96
N ALA A 70 -6.30 6.04 2.41
CA ALA A 70 -7.54 5.91 3.17
C ALA A 70 -7.95 4.45 3.42
N SER A 71 -7.41 3.51 2.64
CA SER A 71 -7.78 2.10 2.65
C SER A 71 -6.59 1.17 2.39
N ILE A 72 -6.76 -0.11 2.71
CA ILE A 72 -5.77 -1.17 2.43
C ILE A 72 -5.49 -1.25 0.92
N SER A 73 -6.53 -1.20 0.07
CA SER A 73 -6.35 -1.17 -1.38
C SER A 73 -5.53 0.04 -1.85
N GLY A 74 -5.67 1.19 -1.17
CA GLY A 74 -4.83 2.36 -1.41
C GLY A 74 -3.36 2.11 -1.05
N VAL A 75 -3.08 1.43 0.06
CA VAL A 75 -1.73 1.01 0.45
C VAL A 75 -1.13 0.10 -0.63
N LEU A 76 -1.84 -0.97 -1.00
CA LEU A 76 -1.38 -1.92 -2.03
C LEU A 76 -1.09 -1.21 -3.36
N ARG A 77 -1.94 -0.26 -3.76
CA ARG A 77 -1.73 0.54 -4.97
C ARG A 77 -0.43 1.33 -4.91
N VAL A 78 -0.20 2.05 -3.81
CA VAL A 78 1.03 2.86 -3.62
C VAL A 78 2.26 1.96 -3.61
N VAL A 79 2.21 0.82 -2.90
CA VAL A 79 3.30 -0.16 -2.86
C VAL A 79 3.59 -0.68 -4.27
N ARG A 80 2.57 -1.16 -5.00
CA ARG A 80 2.76 -1.70 -6.36
C ARG A 80 3.35 -0.67 -7.33
N GLN A 81 2.85 0.56 -7.32
CA GLN A 81 3.36 1.63 -8.19
C GLN A 81 4.80 2.02 -7.85
N THR A 82 5.20 1.88 -6.59
CA THR A 82 6.56 2.20 -6.13
C THR A 82 7.53 1.10 -6.52
N LEU A 83 7.16 -0.16 -6.29
CA LEU A 83 8.02 -1.33 -6.54
C LEU A 83 8.10 -1.72 -8.01
N ALA A 84 7.05 -1.42 -8.78
CA ALA A 84 7.01 -1.66 -10.23
C ALA A 84 6.64 -0.38 -10.96
N PRO A 85 7.59 0.54 -11.23
CA PRO A 85 7.29 1.81 -11.91
C PRO A 85 6.73 1.65 -13.32
N SER A 86 7.00 0.52 -13.98
CA SER A 86 6.41 0.16 -15.28
C SER A 86 4.95 -0.29 -15.19
N TYR A 87 4.43 -0.54 -13.99
CA TYR A 87 3.04 -0.92 -13.78
C TYR A 87 2.10 0.25 -14.09
N GLN A 88 1.35 0.12 -15.18
CA GLN A 88 0.27 1.04 -15.51
C GLN A 88 -1.06 0.46 -14.99
N PRO A 89 -1.71 1.09 -13.99
CA PRO A 89 -3.02 0.64 -13.56
C PRO A 89 -4.01 0.85 -14.70
N TYR A 90 -4.86 -0.15 -14.97
CA TYR A 90 -5.98 0.02 -15.88
C TYR A 90 -6.87 1.16 -15.40
N GLN A 91 -7.03 2.19 -16.24
CA GLN A 91 -8.00 3.26 -16.01
C GLN A 91 -9.29 2.90 -16.73
N LEU A 92 -10.32 2.57 -15.96
CA LEU A 92 -11.67 2.38 -16.49
C LEU A 92 -12.45 3.67 -16.29
N THR A 93 -12.91 4.24 -17.39
CA THR A 93 -13.86 5.36 -17.37
C THR A 93 -15.26 4.78 -17.38
N ILE A 94 -16.03 4.99 -16.31
CA ILE A 94 -17.45 4.66 -16.28
C ILE A 94 -18.18 5.82 -16.95
N ALA A 95 -18.56 5.63 -18.21
CA ALA A 95 -19.49 6.54 -18.87
C ALA A 95 -20.91 6.24 -18.38
N PRO A 96 -21.77 7.25 -18.15
CA PRO A 96 -23.18 7.01 -17.92
C PRO A 96 -23.76 6.27 -19.12
N SER A 97 -24.57 5.24 -18.85
CA SER A 97 -25.30 4.55 -19.92
C SER A 97 -26.20 5.56 -20.63
N PRO A 98 -26.20 5.64 -21.98
CA PRO A 98 -27.15 6.48 -22.69
C PRO A 98 -28.56 5.98 -22.38
N GLY A 99 -29.27 6.73 -21.53
CA GLY A 99 -30.61 6.37 -21.02
C GLY A 99 -30.81 6.54 -19.51
N TYR A 100 -29.76 6.78 -18.72
CA TYR A 100 -29.91 7.11 -17.30
C TYR A 100 -30.15 8.62 -17.13
N SER A 101 -31.42 9.05 -17.18
CA SER A 101 -31.82 10.37 -16.68
C SER A 101 -31.96 10.27 -15.15
N ALA A 102 -31.19 11.10 -14.44
CA ALA A 102 -31.30 11.28 -12.98
C ALA A 102 -32.58 12.02 -12.58
#